data_AF-A0AAZ1XG82-F1
#
_entry.id   AF-A0AAZ1XG82-F1
#
_cell.length_a   1.000
_cell.length_b   1.000
_cell.length_c   1.000
_cell.angle_alpha   90.00
_cell.angle_beta   90.00
_cell.angle_gamma   90.00
#
_symmetry.space_group_name_H-M   'P 1'
#
loop_
_entity.id
_entity.type
_entity.pdbx_description
1 polymer ?
#
loop_
_entity_poly.entity_id
_entity_poly.type
_entity_poly.pdbx_seq_one_letter_code
_entity_poly.pdbx_strand_id
1 'polypeptide(L)'
;ISEEDLCCPVCQEVFRDPVLLSCSHSFCKDCLKRWWRERPTHECPVCNRRSSKEEPPLNQALKNLCESFLQERDQRASEALCSLHSEKLKLFCLDHQQPVCVVCRDTPSTDSDPSMKLHNNTRRNFRKLWSPLKTR
;
A
#
# COMPACT_ATOMS: atom_id res chain seq x y z
N ILE A 1 -3.59 -3.98 16.40
CA ILE A 1 -2.64 -4.50 15.40
C ILE A 1 -1.85 -3.31 14.92
N SER A 2 -0.58 -3.23 15.28
CA SER A 2 0.33 -2.20 14.75
C SER A 2 0.80 -2.60 13.35
N GLU A 3 1.50 -1.69 12.65
CA GLU A 3 2.10 -2.02 11.36
C GLU A 3 3.21 -3.08 11.53
N GLU A 4 3.95 -3.06 12.65
CA GLU A 4 5.00 -4.06 12.91
C GLU A 4 4.44 -5.48 13.04
N ASP A 5 3.23 -5.64 13.60
CA ASP A 5 2.53 -6.93 13.71
C ASP A 5 2.20 -7.56 12.34
N LEU A 6 2.18 -6.74 11.29
CA LEU A 6 1.84 -7.14 9.91
C LEU A 6 3.06 -7.24 9.00
N CYS A 7 4.26 -7.07 9.54
CA CYS A 7 5.49 -7.08 8.77
C CYS A 7 6.21 -8.44 8.84
N CYS A 8 6.73 -8.86 7.69
CA CYS A 8 7.56 -10.05 7.59
C CYS A 8 8.93 -9.79 8.23
N PRO A 9 9.40 -10.63 9.17
CA PRO A 9 10.68 -10.40 9.86
C PRO A 9 11.90 -10.55 8.93
N VAL A 10 11.73 -11.12 7.73
CA VAL A 10 12.82 -11.28 6.75
C VAL A 10 12.97 -10.07 5.84
N CYS A 11 11.88 -9.55 5.29
CA CYS A 11 11.93 -8.40 4.36
C CYS A 11 11.52 -7.08 4.99
N GLN A 12 11.00 -7.09 6.22
CA GLN A 12 10.52 -5.91 6.97
C GLN A 12 9.40 -5.14 6.27
N GLU A 13 8.71 -5.81 5.34
CA GLU A 13 7.55 -5.27 4.61
C GLU A 13 6.28 -6.00 5.06
N VAL A 14 5.12 -5.36 4.84
CA VAL A 14 3.81 -6.00 5.04
C VAL A 14 3.76 -7.35 4.34
N PHE A 15 3.25 -8.39 5.02
CA PHE A 15 3.26 -9.74 4.47
C PHE A 15 2.59 -9.83 3.10
N ARG A 16 3.26 -10.52 2.17
CA ARG A 16 2.72 -10.94 0.87
C ARG A 16 2.65 -12.45 0.83
N ASP A 17 1.43 -12.97 0.71
CA ASP A 17 1.13 -14.40 0.81
C ASP A 17 1.84 -15.06 2.02
N PRO A 18 1.47 -14.64 3.26
CA PRO A 18 2.10 -15.17 4.46
C PRO A 18 1.87 -16.68 4.58
N VAL A 19 2.93 -17.44 4.82
CA VAL A 19 2.87 -18.88 5.13
C VAL A 19 3.15 -19.11 6.62
N LEU A 20 2.52 -20.12 7.21
CA LEU A 20 2.64 -20.43 8.65
C LEU A 20 3.46 -21.70 8.87
N LEU A 21 4.58 -21.56 9.58
CA LEU A 21 5.37 -22.71 10.02
C LEU A 21 4.76 -23.36 11.27
N SER A 22 5.13 -24.62 11.53
CA SER A 22 4.74 -25.36 12.75
C SER A 22 5.30 -24.77 14.05
N CYS A 23 6.28 -23.88 13.96
CA CYS A 23 6.76 -23.06 15.08
C CYS A 23 5.92 -21.79 15.31
N SER A 24 4.79 -21.65 14.62
CA SER A 24 3.86 -20.51 14.67
C SER A 24 4.38 -19.18 14.12
N HIS A 25 5.59 -19.14 13.56
CA HIS A 25 6.09 -17.95 12.86
C HIS A 25 5.57 -17.89 11.42
N SER A 26 5.26 -16.68 10.96
CA SER A 26 4.83 -16.40 9.59
C SER A 26 5.89 -15.62 8.80
N PHE A 27 5.94 -15.89 7.49
CA PHE A 27 6.86 -15.29 6.53
C PHE A 27 6.16 -15.10 5.19
N CYS A 28 6.56 -14.13 4.37
CA CYS A 28 6.13 -14.11 2.97
C CYS A 28 6.55 -15.43 2.28
N LYS A 29 5.71 -16.00 1.42
CA LYS A 29 6.01 -17.23 0.68
C LYS A 29 7.37 -17.17 -0.01
N ASP A 30 7.68 -16.04 -0.65
CA ASP A 30 8.94 -15.85 -1.37
C ASP A 30 10.15 -15.68 -0.44
N CYS A 31 9.97 -15.02 0.71
CA CYS A 31 11.04 -14.88 1.71
C CYS A 31 11.47 -16.25 2.24
N LEU A 32 10.49 -17.09 2.60
CA LEU A 32 10.77 -18.42 3.09
C LEU A 32 11.41 -19.31 2.00
N LYS A 33 10.91 -19.25 0.76
CA LYS A 33 11.49 -19.99 -0.36
C LYS A 33 12.95 -19.63 -0.63
N ARG A 34 13.30 -18.34 -0.57
CA ARG A 34 14.70 -17.89 -0.73
C ARG A 34 15.57 -18.41 0.41
N TRP A 35 15.10 -18.30 1.65
CA TRP A 35 15.80 -18.80 2.83
C TRP A 35 16.09 -20.32 2.75
N TRP A 36 15.09 -21.12 2.36
CA TRP A 36 15.25 -22.57 2.23
C TRP A 36 16.08 -23.02 1.04
N ARG A 37 16.21 -22.19 0.01
CA ARG A 37 17.13 -22.47 -1.11
C ARG A 37 18.58 -22.53 -0.66
N GLU A 38 18.96 -21.68 0.30
CA GLU A 38 20.31 -21.61 0.85
C GLU A 38 20.52 -22.60 2.00
N ARG A 39 19.44 -23.09 2.62
CA ARG A 39 19.46 -23.93 3.82
C ARG A 39 18.59 -25.18 3.65
N PRO A 40 19.17 -26.32 3.26
CA PRO A 40 18.42 -27.55 2.99
C PRO A 40 17.74 -28.16 4.23
N THR A 41 18.07 -27.69 5.43
CA THR A 41 17.44 -28.11 6.69
C THR A 41 16.04 -27.53 6.90
N HIS A 42 15.60 -26.58 6.04
CA HIS A 42 14.29 -25.94 6.11
C HIS A 42 13.96 -25.32 7.48
N GLU A 43 14.95 -24.66 8.07
CA GLU A 43 14.84 -24.01 9.37
C GLU A 43 14.03 -22.71 9.31
N CYS A 44 13.34 -22.40 10.40
CA CYS A 44 12.69 -21.12 10.62
C CYS A 44 13.73 -19.99 10.73
N PRO A 45 13.61 -18.89 9.96
CA PRO A 45 14.52 -17.73 10.06
C PRO A 45 14.60 -17.07 11.44
N VAL A 46 13.60 -17.26 12.31
CA VAL A 46 13.51 -16.59 13.62
C VAL A 46 14.03 -17.46 14.76
N CYS A 47 13.64 -18.74 14.81
CA CYS A 47 13.91 -19.61 15.94
C CYS A 47 14.72 -20.86 15.59
N ASN A 48 15.17 -20.99 14.34
CA ASN A 48 15.90 -22.13 13.80
C ASN A 48 15.22 -23.51 13.95
N ARG A 49 13.93 -23.55 14.35
CA ARG A 49 13.17 -24.80 14.37
C ARG A 49 12.97 -25.28 12.94
N ARG A 50 13.33 -26.54 12.68
CA ARG A 50 13.07 -27.22 11.41
C ARG A 50 11.57 -27.26 11.10
N SER A 51 11.20 -26.90 9.88
CA SER A 51 9.83 -27.06 9.40
C SER A 51 9.45 -28.53 9.29
N SER A 52 8.21 -28.85 9.66
CA SER A 52 7.64 -30.19 9.46
C SER A 52 7.06 -30.40 8.05
N LYS A 53 6.97 -29.34 7.23
CA LYS A 53 6.42 -29.36 5.87
C LYS A 53 7.36 -28.66 4.89
N GLU A 54 7.52 -29.23 3.71
CA GLU A 54 8.25 -28.61 2.58
C GLU A 54 7.45 -27.48 1.91
N GLU A 55 6.13 -27.56 1.96
CA GLU A 55 5.25 -26.44 1.57
C GLU A 55 4.29 -26.12 2.72
N PRO A 56 4.63 -25.12 3.56
CA PRO A 56 3.76 -24.67 4.62
C PRO A 56 2.49 -24.02 4.07
N PRO A 57 1.34 -24.18 4.76
CA PRO A 57 0.08 -23.61 4.33
C PRO A 57 0.11 -22.08 4.38
N LEU A 58 -0.70 -21.47 3.52
CA LEU A 58 -0.97 -20.04 3.57
C LEU A 58 -1.74 -19.69 4.84
N ASN A 59 -1.31 -18.65 5.54
CA ASN A 59 -2.04 -18.05 6.64
C ASN A 59 -3.10 -17.08 6.09
N GLN A 60 -4.26 -17.61 5.70
CA GLN A 60 -5.32 -16.82 5.08
C GLN A 60 -5.82 -15.69 5.99
N ALA A 61 -5.89 -15.92 7.30
CA ALA A 61 -6.29 -14.90 8.27
C ALA A 61 -5.32 -13.71 8.26
N LEU A 62 -4.02 -13.99 8.34
CA LEU A 62 -2.99 -12.94 8.29
C LEU A 62 -2.96 -12.22 6.93
N LYS A 63 -3.17 -12.96 5.83
CA LYS A 63 -3.29 -12.37 4.49
C LYS A 63 -4.45 -11.37 4.43
N ASN A 64 -5.64 -11.75 4.89
CA ASN A 64 -6.81 -10.87 4.89
C ASN A 64 -6.57 -9.61 5.74
N LEU A 65 -5.90 -9.74 6.90
CA LEU A 65 -5.55 -8.60 7.74
C LEU A 65 -4.58 -7.64 7.03
N CYS A 66 -3.55 -8.18 6.37
CA CYS A 66 -2.59 -7.38 5.61
C CYS A 66 -3.26 -6.66 4.43
N GLU A 67 -4.14 -7.34 3.70
CA GLU A 67 -4.89 -6.75 2.59
C GLU A 67 -5.81 -5.62 3.06
N SER A 68 -6.55 -5.82 4.15
CA SER A 68 -7.39 -4.78 4.76
C SER A 68 -6.56 -3.58 5.22
N PHE A 69 -5.43 -3.81 5.89
CA PHE A 69 -4.52 -2.75 6.33
C PHE A 69 -3.99 -1.92 5.15
N LEU A 70 -3.55 -2.57 4.08
CA LEU A 70 -3.07 -1.90 2.87
C LEU A 70 -4.19 -1.12 2.19
N GLN A 71 -5.41 -1.65 2.17
CA GLN A 71 -6.57 -0.96 1.61
C GLN A 71 -6.91 0.31 2.40
N GLU A 72 -6.89 0.26 3.74
CA GLU A 72 -7.11 1.44 4.59
C GLU A 72 -6.01 2.49 4.41
N ARG A 73 -4.75 2.05 4.35
CA ARG A 73 -3.60 2.94 4.11
C ARG A 73 -3.70 3.61 2.75
N ASP A 74 -4.06 2.85 1.71
CA ASP A 74 -4.31 3.39 0.37
C ASP A 74 -5.52 4.34 0.37
N GLN A 75 -6.56 4.04 1.15
CA GLN A 75 -7.73 4.92 1.29
C GLN A 75 -7.35 6.26 1.91
N ARG A 76 -6.58 6.27 3.02
CA ARG A 76 -6.06 7.52 3.62
C ARG A 76 -5.09 8.26 2.70
N ALA A 77 -4.22 7.55 1.99
CA ALA A 77 -3.30 8.18 1.03
C ALA A 77 -4.02 8.78 -0.19
N SER A 78 -5.19 8.26 -0.55
CA SER A 78 -6.06 8.81 -1.61
C SER A 78 -6.89 10.02 -1.15
N GLU A 79 -6.86 10.37 0.14
CA GLU A 79 -7.52 11.54 0.72
C GLU A 79 -6.56 12.72 0.79
N ALA A 80 -5.77 12.95 -0.26
CA ALA A 80 -4.98 14.17 -0.34
C ALA A 80 -5.93 15.38 -0.25
N LEU A 81 -5.64 16.29 0.68
CA LEU A 81 -6.44 17.48 0.94
C LEU A 81 -5.85 18.67 0.20
N CYS A 82 -6.72 19.54 -0.29
CA CYS A 82 -6.33 20.84 -0.83
C CYS A 82 -5.77 21.69 0.31
N SER A 83 -4.56 22.21 0.16
CA SER A 83 -3.91 23.02 1.21
C SER A 83 -4.65 24.32 1.54
N LEU A 84 -5.46 24.84 0.62
CA LEU A 84 -6.22 26.08 0.80
C LEU A 84 -7.59 25.85 1.45
N HIS A 85 -8.22 24.72 1.14
CA HIS A 85 -9.63 24.47 1.49
C HIS A 85 -9.80 23.30 2.46
N SER A 86 -8.73 22.58 2.78
CA SER A 86 -8.73 21.33 3.55
C SER A 86 -9.72 20.28 3.01
N GLU A 87 -10.10 20.41 1.72
CA GLU A 87 -11.07 19.53 1.07
C GLU A 87 -10.40 18.49 0.19
N LYS A 88 -11.02 17.31 0.10
CA LYS A 88 -10.49 16.18 -0.67
C LYS A 88 -10.29 16.58 -2.13
N LEU A 89 -9.09 16.34 -2.62
CA LEU A 89 -8.70 16.52 -4.01
C LEU A 89 -9.33 15.41 -4.86
N LYS A 90 -10.56 15.60 -5.31
CA LYS A 90 -11.33 14.59 -6.08
C LYS A 90 -11.26 14.80 -7.60
N LEU A 91 -10.76 15.96 -8.04
CA LEU A 91 -10.75 16.37 -9.44
C LEU A 91 -9.30 16.53 -9.91
N PHE A 92 -9.08 16.42 -11.21
CA PHE A 92 -7.80 16.72 -11.86
C PHE A 92 -8.02 17.73 -12.99
N CYS A 93 -7.36 18.88 -12.88
CA CYS A 93 -7.34 19.89 -13.92
C CYS A 93 -6.33 19.47 -14.99
N LEU A 94 -6.79 19.28 -16.23
CA LEU A 94 -5.93 18.89 -17.33
C LEU A 94 -5.01 20.02 -17.80
N ASP A 95 -5.49 21.26 -17.77
CA ASP A 95 -4.75 22.42 -18.29
C ASP A 95 -3.51 22.71 -17.43
N HIS A 96 -3.65 22.56 -16.12
CA HIS A 96 -2.58 22.79 -15.15
C HIS A 96 -1.95 21.50 -14.63
N GLN A 97 -2.39 20.34 -15.13
CA GLN A 97 -1.93 19.00 -14.73
C GLN A 97 -1.82 18.81 -13.21
N GLN A 98 -2.78 19.33 -12.45
CA GLN A 98 -2.79 19.29 -11.00
C GLN A 98 -4.15 18.86 -10.45
N PRO A 99 -4.18 18.16 -9.31
CA PRO A 99 -5.43 17.87 -8.65
C PRO A 99 -6.00 19.11 -7.99
N VAL A 100 -7.32 19.22 -8.01
CA VAL A 100 -8.06 20.32 -7.40
C VAL A 100 -9.22 19.77 -6.58
N CYS A 101 -9.60 20.50 -5.52
CA CYS A 101 -10.82 20.18 -4.79
C CYS A 101 -12.03 20.81 -5.49
N VAL A 102 -13.22 20.39 -5.07
CA VAL A 102 -14.48 20.94 -5.59
C VAL A 102 -14.62 22.45 -5.32
N VAL A 103 -14.01 22.94 -4.24
CA VAL A 103 -14.04 24.37 -3.89
C VAL A 103 -13.18 25.19 -4.85
N CYS A 104 -11.95 24.74 -5.17
CA CYS A 104 -11.08 25.40 -6.16
C CYS A 104 -11.72 25.50 -7.55
N ARG A 105 -12.62 24.58 -7.91
CA ARG A 105 -13.40 24.66 -9.16
C ARG A 105 -14.43 25.78 -9.10
N ASP A 106 -15.13 25.90 -7.98
CA ASP A 106 -16.29 26.80 -7.84
C ASP A 106 -15.87 28.25 -7.49
N THR A 107 -14.70 28.43 -6.89
CA THR A 107 -14.12 29.74 -6.59
C THR A 107 -12.76 29.87 -7.28
N PRO A 108 -12.73 30.16 -8.59
CA PRO A 108 -11.48 30.46 -9.27
C PRO A 108 -10.86 31.70 -8.62
N SER A 109 -9.67 31.54 -8.04
CA SER A 109 -8.79 32.68 -7.76
C SER A 109 -8.50 33.40 -9.09
N THR A 110 -8.15 34.69 -9.03
CA THR A 110 -8.05 35.62 -10.17
C THR A 110 -7.12 35.23 -11.33
N ASP A 111 -6.44 34.07 -11.26
CA ASP A 111 -5.58 33.46 -12.29
C ASP A 111 -6.15 32.17 -12.94
N SER A 112 -7.34 31.71 -12.53
CA SER A 112 -7.93 30.46 -13.06
C SER A 112 -8.96 30.72 -14.15
N ASP A 113 -8.68 30.23 -15.36
CA ASP A 113 -9.56 30.29 -16.52
C ASP A 113 -10.91 29.57 -16.24
N PRO A 114 -12.07 30.23 -16.47
CA PRO A 114 -13.40 29.62 -16.36
C PRO A 114 -13.61 28.36 -17.21
N SER A 115 -12.76 28.10 -18.21
CA SER A 115 -12.84 26.95 -19.12
C SER A 115 -12.02 25.71 -18.70
N MET A 116 -11.49 25.68 -17.48
CA MET A 116 -10.67 24.56 -16.98
C MET A 116 -11.31 23.19 -17.22
N LYS A 117 -10.62 22.32 -17.97
CA LYS A 117 -11.06 20.94 -18.21
C LYS A 117 -10.76 20.06 -17.00
N LEU A 118 -11.81 19.58 -16.35
CA LEU A 118 -11.72 18.75 -15.14
C LEU A 118 -12.13 17.31 -15.44
N HIS A 119 -11.34 16.36 -14.94
CA HIS A 119 -11.72 14.96 -14.88
C HIS A 119 -11.88 14.49 -13.44
N ASN A 120 -12.87 13.62 -13.23
CA ASN A 120 -12.97 12.86 -11.99
C ASN A 120 -11.73 12.00 -11.84
N ASN A 121 -11.00 12.22 -10.76
CA ASN A 121 -9.82 11.43 -10.51
C ASN A 121 -10.25 10.16 -9.76
N THR A 122 -10.41 9.05 -10.50
CA THR A 122 -10.69 7.75 -9.88
C THR A 122 -9.49 7.31 -9.04
N ARG A 123 -9.71 6.50 -8.01
CA ARG A 123 -8.67 6.04 -7.07
C ARG A 123 -7.41 5.48 -7.74
N ARG A 124 -7.56 4.75 -8.86
CA ARG A 124 -6.46 4.21 -9.65
C ARG A 124 -5.67 5.28 -10.41
N ASN A 125 -6.35 6.31 -10.90
CA ASN A 125 -5.74 7.44 -11.59
C ASN A 125 -5.07 8.42 -10.61
N PHE A 126 -5.62 8.55 -9.39
CA PHE A 126 -5.04 9.42 -8.36
C PHE A 126 -3.60 9.01 -8.02
N ARG A 127 -3.35 7.70 -7.86
CA ARG A 127 -1.99 7.17 -7.65
C ARG A 127 -1.09 7.45 -8.84
N LYS A 128 -1.49 7.08 -10.06
CA LYS A 128 -0.66 7.26 -11.28
C LYS A 128 -0.30 8.72 -11.55
N LEU A 129 -1.24 9.64 -11.34
CA LEU A 129 -1.06 11.07 -11.59
C LEU A 129 -0.29 11.78 -10.46
N TRP A 130 -0.33 11.25 -9.23
CA TRP A 130 0.36 11.82 -8.06
C TRP A 130 1.71 11.18 -7.74
N SER A 131 2.00 9.97 -8.24
CA SER A 131 3.30 9.30 -8.08
C SER A 131 4.51 10.16 -8.48
N PRO A 132 4.47 10.99 -9.53
CA PRO A 132 5.61 11.84 -9.90
C PRO A 132 5.79 13.07 -8.99
N LEU A 133 4.73 13.55 -8.33
CA LEU A 133 4.71 14.84 -7.62
C LEU A 133 5.19 14.79 -6.16
N LYS A 134 5.45 13.59 -5.60
CA LYS A 134 6.04 13.42 -4.26
C LYS A 134 7.58 13.37 -4.24
N THR A 135 8.24 13.62 -5.37
CA THR A 135 9.71 13.46 -5.52
C THR A 135 10.50 14.78 -5.55
N ARG A 136 9.98 15.86 -4.96
CA ARG A 136 10.74 17.08 -4.72
C ARG A 136 10.52 17.61 -3.32
#